data_AF-A0A357I6C2-F1
#
_entry.id   AF-A0A357I6C2-F1
#
_cell.length_a   1.000
_cell.length_b   1.000
_cell.length_c   1.000
_cell.angle_alpha   90.00
_cell.angle_beta   90.00
_cell.angle_gamma   90.00
#
_symmetry.space_group_name_H-M   'P 1'
#
loop_
_entity.id
_entity.type
_entity.pdbx_description
1 polymer ?
#
loop_
_entity_poly.entity_id
_entity_poly.type
_entity_poly.pdbx_seq_one_letter_code
_entity_poly.pdbx_strand_id
1 'polypeptide(L)'
;MTTVNRRDFLSGLVGLGATASMGGWLSLPSERNPLLDRISRWNDAAQGWLFSPHKLAPTYPVNAITRAFPYNGFYPEAYAPSIDPVRWRLNITGQVRRPRSLSLPELQSWPMDEQITRLICIEGWSAIGQWGGIPLATLLRSIGADPKARFIRVDCADGYFTTIDRDSAMHPQTLLALTFLG
;
A
#
# COMPACT_ATOMS: atom_id res chain seq x y z
N MET A 1 -20.79 21.12 -46.65
CA MET A 1 -19.65 21.26 -45.71
C MET A 1 -20.14 20.84 -44.32
N THR A 2 -19.75 19.67 -43.85
CA THR A 2 -20.05 19.21 -42.49
C THR A 2 -19.16 19.98 -41.51
N THR A 3 -19.76 20.79 -40.64
CA THR A 3 -19.04 21.51 -39.59
C THR A 3 -18.64 20.52 -38.50
N VAL A 4 -17.35 20.24 -38.34
CA VAL A 4 -16.85 19.38 -37.27
C VAL A 4 -17.10 20.09 -35.92
N ASN A 5 -17.85 19.45 -35.04
CA ASN A 5 -18.12 19.97 -33.70
C ASN A 5 -16.85 19.89 -32.85
N ARG A 6 -16.56 20.96 -32.09
CA ARG A 6 -15.40 21.05 -31.18
C ARG A 6 -15.31 19.84 -30.23
N ARG A 7 -16.44 19.31 -29.76
CA ARG A 7 -16.48 18.13 -28.88
C ARG A 7 -16.03 16.86 -29.61
N ASP A 8 -16.43 16.69 -30.86
CA ASP A 8 -16.08 15.52 -31.67
C ASP A 8 -14.60 15.59 -32.08
N PHE A 9 -14.10 16.80 -32.36
CA PHE A 9 -12.68 17.04 -32.63
C PHE A 9 -11.80 16.75 -31.39
N LEU A 10 -12.19 17.23 -30.21
CA LEU A 10 -11.45 16.98 -28.97
C LEU A 10 -11.50 15.50 -28.57
N SER A 11 -12.67 14.86 -28.69
CA SER A 11 -12.82 13.42 -28.44
C SER A 11 -11.97 12.58 -29.40
N GLY A 12 -11.92 12.98 -30.68
CA GLY A 12 -11.07 12.35 -31.70
C GLY A 12 -9.57 12.49 -31.41
N LEU A 13 -9.12 13.67 -30.96
CA LEU A 13 -7.73 13.90 -30.55
C LEU A 13 -7.34 13.06 -29.32
N VAL A 14 -8.24 12.92 -28.34
CA VAL A 14 -8.00 12.05 -27.17
C VAL A 14 -7.92 10.58 -27.58
N GLY A 15 -8.81 10.12 -28.47
CA GLY A 15 -8.80 8.75 -28.99
C GLY A 15 -7.55 8.40 -29.81
N LEU A 16 -7.07 9.33 -30.65
CA LEU A 16 -5.82 9.19 -31.40
C LEU A 16 -4.58 9.20 -30.49
N GLY A 17 -4.58 10.06 -29.46
CA GLY A 17 -3.51 10.08 -28.46
C GLY A 17 -3.41 8.77 -27.67
N ALA A 18 -4.56 8.20 -27.29
CA ALA A 18 -4.61 6.93 -26.57
C ALA A 18 -4.09 5.75 -27.41
N THR A 19 -4.47 5.67 -28.68
CA THR A 19 -4.02 4.59 -29.59
C THR A 19 -2.53 4.69 -29.94
N ALA A 20 -2.01 5.90 -30.17
CA ALA A 20 -0.57 6.10 -30.37
C ALA A 20 0.26 5.71 -29.13
N SER A 21 -0.30 5.91 -27.94
CA SER A 21 0.37 5.54 -26.68
C SER A 21 0.48 4.04 -26.46
N MET A 22 -0.45 3.22 -26.95
CA MET A 22 -0.41 1.74 -26.83
C MET A 22 0.59 1.09 -27.80
N GLY A 23 0.76 1.65 -29.01
CA GLY A 23 1.67 1.09 -30.03
C GLY A 23 3.16 1.18 -29.65
N GLY A 24 3.52 2.13 -28.77
CA GLY A 24 4.91 2.32 -28.33
C GLY A 24 5.44 1.27 -27.36
N TRP A 25 4.57 0.46 -26.73
CA TRP A 25 4.96 -0.48 -25.65
C TRP A 25 5.69 -1.73 -26.15
N LEU A 26 5.48 -2.12 -27.42
CA LEU A 26 6.06 -3.35 -27.99
C LEU A 26 7.51 -3.18 -28.48
N SER A 27 8.05 -1.95 -28.45
CA SER A 27 9.36 -1.63 -29.04
C SER A 27 10.30 -0.90 -28.07
N LEU A 28 10.01 -0.89 -26.76
CA LEU A 28 10.84 -0.19 -25.78
C LEU A 28 12.09 -1.03 -25.43
N PRO A 29 13.30 -0.46 -25.56
CA PRO A 29 14.52 -1.13 -25.10
C PRO A 29 14.45 -1.46 -23.61
N SER A 30 15.20 -2.47 -23.17
CA SER A 30 15.35 -2.85 -21.75
C SER A 30 16.09 -1.80 -20.90
N GLU A 31 16.50 -0.69 -21.50
CA GLU A 31 17.14 0.42 -20.81
C GLU A 31 16.12 1.43 -20.27
N ARG A 32 16.51 2.13 -19.20
CA ARG A 32 15.70 3.14 -18.52
C ARG A 32 15.30 4.25 -19.50
N ASN A 33 14.06 4.18 -20.00
CA ASN A 33 13.59 5.08 -21.02
C ASN A 33 13.13 6.42 -20.41
N PRO A 34 13.70 7.57 -20.81
CA PRO A 34 13.33 8.88 -20.27
C PRO A 34 11.85 9.24 -20.48
N LEU A 35 11.21 8.66 -21.50
CA LEU A 35 9.77 8.78 -21.71
C LEU A 35 8.97 8.03 -20.64
N LEU A 36 9.34 6.78 -20.34
CA LEU A 36 8.69 6.00 -19.27
C LEU A 36 8.86 6.67 -17.92
N ASP A 37 10.05 7.20 -17.63
CA ASP A 37 10.30 7.98 -16.41
C ASP A 37 9.41 9.23 -16.33
N ARG A 38 9.16 9.91 -17.46
CA ARG A 38 8.27 11.08 -17.51
C ARG A 38 6.81 10.67 -17.31
N ILE A 39 6.38 9.57 -17.92
CA ILE A 39 5.03 9.02 -17.75
C ILE A 39 4.82 8.58 -16.29
N SER A 40 5.79 7.89 -15.70
CA SER A 40 5.75 7.49 -14.28
C SER A 40 5.64 8.71 -13.37
N ARG A 41 6.45 9.76 -13.56
CA ARG A 41 6.31 11.00 -12.76
C ARG A 41 4.96 11.69 -12.93
N TRP A 42 4.39 11.65 -14.14
CA TRP A 42 3.05 12.18 -14.37
C TRP A 42 1.99 11.32 -13.67
N ASN A 43 2.13 10.00 -13.71
CA ASN A 43 1.26 9.08 -12.99
C ASN A 43 1.32 9.33 -11.47
N ASP A 44 2.51 9.49 -10.91
CA ASP A 44 2.70 9.83 -9.49
C ASP A 44 2.00 11.15 -9.13
N ALA A 45 2.12 12.17 -9.99
CA ALA A 45 1.46 13.46 -9.77
C ALA A 45 -0.06 13.36 -9.86
N ALA A 46 -0.59 12.60 -10.82
CA ALA A 46 -2.02 12.36 -10.96
C ALA A 46 -2.58 11.55 -9.79
N GLN A 47 -1.85 10.50 -9.35
CA GLN A 47 -2.19 9.71 -8.17
C GLN A 47 -2.17 10.56 -6.90
N GLY A 48 -1.13 11.39 -6.71
CA GLY A 48 -1.05 12.31 -5.58
C GLY A 48 -2.18 13.34 -5.56
N TRP A 49 -2.63 13.81 -6.74
CA TRP A 49 -3.80 14.69 -6.85
C TRP A 49 -5.13 13.98 -6.52
N LEU A 50 -5.27 12.70 -6.87
CA LEU A 50 -6.44 11.88 -6.58
C LEU A 50 -6.46 11.37 -5.12
N PHE A 51 -5.29 11.23 -4.51
CA PHE A 51 -5.15 10.75 -3.14
C PHE A 51 -5.80 11.75 -2.18
N SER A 52 -6.58 11.22 -1.24
CA SER A 52 -7.17 12.02 -0.18
C SER A 52 -6.81 11.39 1.16
N PRO A 53 -6.08 12.10 2.03
CA PRO A 53 -5.75 11.59 3.37
C PRO A 53 -6.98 11.47 4.28
N HIS A 54 -8.14 11.98 3.84
CA HIS A 54 -9.40 11.97 4.58
C HIS A 54 -10.41 10.98 4.00
N LYS A 55 -10.13 10.34 2.85
CA LYS A 55 -11.02 9.37 2.25
C LYS A 55 -10.77 8.00 2.86
N LEU A 56 -11.60 7.64 3.83
CA LEU A 56 -11.54 6.35 4.51
C LEU A 56 -12.00 5.20 3.61
N ALA A 57 -11.38 4.04 3.78
CA ALA A 57 -11.88 2.76 3.32
C ALA A 57 -13.19 2.40 4.05
N PRO A 58 -14.17 1.78 3.37
CA PRO A 58 -15.39 1.31 4.00
C PRO A 58 -15.11 0.36 5.16
N THR A 59 -15.82 0.56 6.26
CA THR A 59 -15.84 -0.36 7.40
C THR A 59 -17.08 -1.24 7.36
N TYR A 60 -16.98 -2.42 7.96
CA TYR A 60 -18.04 -3.42 7.92
C TYR A 60 -18.45 -3.85 9.34
N PRO A 61 -19.69 -4.32 9.54
CA PRO A 61 -20.10 -4.89 10.82
C PRO A 61 -19.46 -6.27 11.06
N VAL A 62 -19.36 -6.68 12.33
CA VAL A 62 -18.79 -7.98 12.77
C VAL A 62 -19.43 -9.17 12.06
N ASN A 63 -20.74 -9.14 11.81
CA ASN A 63 -21.45 -10.22 11.14
C ASN A 63 -21.12 -10.36 9.64
N ALA A 64 -20.40 -9.41 9.04
CA ALA A 64 -19.93 -9.46 7.66
C ALA A 64 -18.51 -10.06 7.54
N ILE A 65 -17.85 -10.38 8.65
CA ILE A 65 -16.51 -10.99 8.66
C ILE A 65 -16.53 -12.34 7.93
N THR A 66 -15.55 -12.54 7.07
CA THR A 66 -15.35 -13.80 6.34
C THR A 66 -14.83 -14.87 7.30
N ARG A 67 -15.64 -15.92 7.54
CA ARG A 67 -15.31 -16.97 8.53
C ARG A 67 -14.08 -17.82 8.16
N ALA A 68 -13.97 -18.19 6.89
CA ALA A 68 -12.81 -18.89 6.35
C ALA A 68 -11.96 -17.88 5.58
N PHE A 69 -11.16 -17.09 6.31
CA PHE A 69 -10.33 -16.07 5.69
C PHE A 69 -9.25 -16.73 4.81
N PRO A 70 -9.13 -16.39 3.51
CA PRO A 70 -8.18 -17.05 2.63
C PRO A 70 -6.74 -16.78 3.06
N TYR A 71 -5.92 -17.83 3.05
CA TYR A 71 -4.48 -17.69 3.21
C TYR A 71 -3.91 -16.90 2.02
N ASN A 72 -3.21 -15.81 2.30
CA ASN A 72 -2.60 -14.95 1.28
C ASN A 72 -1.07 -15.00 1.40
N GLY A 73 -0.44 -15.76 0.51
CA GLY A 73 1.01 -15.87 0.45
C GLY A 73 1.46 -16.35 -0.92
N PHE A 74 2.68 -16.00 -1.31
CA PHE A 74 3.28 -16.45 -2.57
C PHE A 74 3.81 -17.89 -2.50
N TYR A 75 3.62 -18.57 -1.36
CA TYR A 75 3.95 -19.96 -1.08
C TYR A 75 2.81 -20.62 -0.28
N PRO A 76 2.64 -21.95 -0.33
CA PRO A 76 1.64 -22.65 0.49
C PRO A 76 1.85 -22.45 2.00
N GLU A 77 0.77 -22.37 2.79
CA GLU A 77 0.79 -22.12 4.24
C GLU A 77 1.77 -23.00 5.03
N ALA A 78 1.95 -24.26 4.61
CA ALA A 78 2.91 -25.18 5.24
C ALA A 78 4.38 -24.72 5.21
N TYR A 79 4.72 -23.76 4.34
CA TYR A 79 6.07 -23.18 4.24
C TYR A 79 6.20 -21.83 4.97
N ALA A 80 5.15 -21.36 5.65
CA ALA A 80 5.23 -20.13 6.42
C ALA A 80 6.32 -20.22 7.51
N PRO A 81 7.13 -19.17 7.69
CA PRO A 81 8.20 -19.19 8.67
C PRO A 81 7.63 -19.32 10.08
N SER A 82 8.19 -20.25 10.87
CA SER A 82 7.91 -20.33 12.29
C SER A 82 8.70 -19.26 13.04
N ILE A 83 8.00 -18.31 13.65
CA ILE A 83 8.59 -17.19 14.37
C ILE A 83 8.42 -17.39 15.86
N ASP A 84 9.53 -17.38 16.62
CA ASP A 84 9.50 -17.33 18.08
C ASP A 84 9.14 -15.91 18.54
N PRO A 85 7.93 -15.69 19.11
CA PRO A 85 7.47 -14.35 19.48
C PRO A 85 8.30 -13.72 20.61
N VAL A 86 8.98 -14.53 21.44
CA VAL A 86 9.81 -14.04 22.55
C VAL A 86 11.13 -13.48 22.03
N ARG A 87 11.68 -14.09 20.98
CA ARG A 87 12.96 -13.67 20.37
C ARG A 87 12.78 -12.66 19.25
N TRP A 88 11.62 -12.65 18.59
CA TRP A 88 11.35 -11.76 17.48
C TRP A 88 11.44 -10.28 17.88
N ARG A 89 11.98 -9.46 16.97
CA ARG A 89 12.09 -8.01 17.13
C ARG A 89 11.74 -7.31 15.82
N LEU A 90 11.02 -6.20 15.92
CA LEU A 90 10.85 -5.24 14.83
C LEU A 90 12.02 -4.26 14.81
N ASN A 91 12.89 -4.39 13.82
CA ASN A 91 14.01 -3.46 13.61
C ASN A 91 13.56 -2.25 12.79
N ILE A 92 13.70 -1.07 13.37
CA ILE A 92 13.35 0.21 12.78
C ILE A 92 14.64 0.98 12.49
N THR A 93 14.92 1.19 11.21
CA THR A 93 16.17 1.80 10.71
C THR A 93 15.87 2.85 9.62
N GLY A 94 16.91 3.39 8.98
CA GLY A 94 16.77 4.36 7.89
C GLY A 94 16.65 5.80 8.38
N GLN A 95 15.83 6.61 7.71
CA GLN A 95 15.68 8.05 7.97
C GLN A 95 14.77 8.31 9.19
N VAL A 96 15.24 7.93 10.37
CA VAL A 96 14.52 8.06 11.66
C VAL A 96 15.44 8.68 12.70
N ARG A 97 14.90 9.53 13.57
CA ARG A 97 15.66 10.14 14.67
C ARG A 97 15.97 9.15 15.80
N ARG A 98 15.12 8.14 15.98
CA ARG A 98 15.24 7.14 17.05
C ARG A 98 15.14 5.73 16.46
N PRO A 99 16.23 5.19 15.88
CA PRO A 99 16.30 3.78 15.52
C PRO A 99 16.03 2.92 16.75
N ARG A 100 15.24 1.84 16.60
CA ARG A 100 14.88 0.94 17.70
C ARG A 100 14.74 -0.49 17.21
N SER A 101 14.91 -1.42 18.13
CA SER A 101 14.57 -2.84 17.96
C SER A 101 13.51 -3.15 19.00
N LEU A 102 12.24 -3.23 18.59
CA LEU A 102 11.09 -3.38 19.50
C LEU A 102 10.69 -4.85 19.62
N SER A 103 10.51 -5.34 20.84
CA SER A 103 9.90 -6.64 21.10
C SER A 103 8.38 -6.62 20.88
N LEU A 104 7.80 -7.81 20.70
CA LEU A 104 6.35 -7.95 20.56
C LEU A 104 5.57 -7.39 21.77
N PRO A 105 5.97 -7.66 23.05
CA PRO A 105 5.30 -7.05 24.20
C PRO A 105 5.40 -5.53 24.25
N GLU A 106 6.54 -4.95 23.82
CA GLU A 106 6.67 -3.49 23.72
C GLU A 106 5.67 -2.93 22.72
N LEU A 107 5.52 -3.54 21.53
CA LEU A 107 4.52 -3.12 20.55
C LEU A 107 3.10 -3.28 21.08
N GLN A 108 2.82 -4.38 21.80
CA GLN A 108 1.50 -4.63 22.37
C GLN A 108 1.11 -3.64 23.48
N SER A 109 2.06 -2.91 24.06
CA SER A 109 1.79 -1.88 25.07
C SER A 109 1.32 -0.54 24.49
N TRP A 110 1.36 -0.37 23.16
CA TRP A 110 1.02 0.89 22.51
C TRP A 110 -0.48 1.02 22.30
N PRO A 111 -1.00 2.26 22.14
CA PRO A 111 -2.39 2.47 21.74
C PRO A 111 -2.68 1.72 20.43
N MET A 112 -3.68 0.86 20.45
CA MET A 112 -4.17 0.12 19.29
C MET A 112 -5.52 0.66 18.84
N ASP A 113 -5.71 0.68 17.54
CA ASP A 113 -7.01 0.86 16.90
C ASP A 113 -7.44 -0.48 16.28
N GLU A 114 -8.75 -0.62 16.12
CA GLU A 114 -9.35 -1.76 15.44
C GLU A 114 -10.15 -1.29 14.23
N GLN A 115 -10.08 -2.06 13.15
CA GLN A 115 -10.91 -1.83 11.97
C GLN A 115 -11.37 -3.14 11.34
N ILE A 116 -12.63 -3.15 10.90
CA ILE A 116 -13.19 -4.23 10.08
C ILE A 116 -13.24 -3.73 8.64
N THR A 117 -12.30 -4.19 7.81
CA THR A 117 -12.12 -3.71 6.44
C THR A 117 -11.97 -4.87 5.47
N ARG A 118 -12.14 -4.58 4.17
CA ARG A 118 -12.01 -5.57 3.10
C ARG A 118 -10.58 -5.60 2.57
N LEU A 119 -9.95 -6.77 2.59
CA LEU A 119 -8.75 -7.05 1.82
C LEU A 119 -9.17 -7.42 0.39
N ILE A 120 -8.58 -6.76 -0.60
CA ILE A 120 -8.81 -7.03 -2.02
C ILE A 120 -7.51 -7.59 -2.59
N CYS A 121 -7.52 -8.86 -2.99
CA CYS A 121 -6.35 -9.52 -3.53
C CYS A 121 -6.30 -9.35 -5.06
N ILE A 122 -5.09 -9.23 -5.61
CA ILE A 122 -4.84 -9.22 -7.05
C ILE A 122 -5.21 -10.55 -7.73
N GLU A 123 -5.26 -11.64 -6.97
CA GLU A 123 -5.67 -12.98 -7.43
C GLU A 123 -7.17 -13.09 -7.72
N GLY A 124 -7.94 -12.00 -7.58
CA GLY A 124 -9.35 -11.93 -7.96
C GLY A 124 -10.35 -12.26 -6.86
N TRP A 125 -9.90 -12.36 -5.61
CA TRP A 125 -10.76 -12.59 -4.44
C TRP A 125 -10.71 -11.41 -3.46
N SER A 126 -11.71 -11.33 -2.58
CA SER A 126 -11.70 -10.36 -1.46
C SER A 126 -12.33 -10.99 -0.22
N ALA A 127 -11.86 -10.57 0.95
CA ALA A 127 -12.36 -11.04 2.24
C ALA A 127 -12.46 -9.87 3.23
N ILE A 128 -13.47 -9.93 4.10
CA ILE A 128 -13.63 -8.95 5.18
C ILE A 128 -12.98 -9.53 6.43
N GLY A 129 -12.00 -8.81 6.97
CA GLY A 129 -11.26 -9.16 8.18
C GLY A 129 -11.36 -8.07 9.24
N GLN A 130 -11.13 -8.45 10.49
CA GLN A 130 -11.01 -7.54 11.63
C GLN A 130 -9.55 -7.47 12.03
N TRP A 131 -8.96 -6.28 11.96
CA TRP A 131 -7.55 -6.03 12.17
C TRP A 131 -7.39 -5.13 13.39
N GLY A 132 -6.55 -5.54 14.33
CA GLY A 132 -6.16 -4.72 15.49
C GLY A 132 -4.68 -4.42 15.45
N GLY A 133 -4.29 -3.18 15.75
CA GLY A 133 -2.89 -2.81 15.72
C GLY A 133 -2.61 -1.35 15.95
N ILE A 134 -1.33 -0.99 15.89
CA ILE A 134 -0.87 0.37 16.12
C ILE A 134 -1.12 1.20 14.85
N PRO A 135 -1.76 2.37 14.92
CA PRO A 135 -1.81 3.29 13.78
C PRO A 135 -0.39 3.61 13.32
N LEU A 136 -0.06 3.32 12.05
CA LEU A 136 1.31 3.43 11.55
C LEU A 136 1.83 4.87 11.66
N ALA A 137 0.95 5.86 11.46
CA ALA A 137 1.25 7.27 11.69
C ALA A 137 1.72 7.57 13.12
N THR A 138 1.16 6.90 14.13
CA THR A 138 1.57 7.03 15.55
C THR A 138 2.96 6.43 15.76
N LEU A 139 3.22 5.26 15.18
CA LEU A 139 4.56 4.66 15.17
C LEU A 139 5.59 5.59 14.52
N LEU A 140 5.34 6.05 13.30
CA LEU A 140 6.27 6.91 12.55
C LEU A 140 6.56 8.24 13.28
N ARG A 141 5.57 8.86 13.90
CA ARG A 141 5.77 10.06 14.73
C ARG A 141 6.64 9.79 15.95
N SER A 142 6.41 8.69 16.66
CA SER A 142 7.12 8.37 17.90
C SER A 142 8.61 8.07 17.70
N ILE A 143 8.98 7.43 16.60
CA ILE A 143 10.37 7.16 16.20
C ILE A 143 11.04 8.38 15.56
N GLY A 144 10.26 9.44 15.32
CA GLY A 144 10.72 10.66 14.66
C GLY A 144 11.18 10.36 13.24
N ALA A 145 10.35 9.69 12.44
CA ALA A 145 10.60 9.50 11.02
C ALA A 145 10.80 10.87 10.33
N ASP A 146 11.80 10.97 9.46
CA ASP A 146 12.07 12.20 8.72
C ASP A 146 10.87 12.55 7.84
N PRO A 147 10.25 13.73 7.97
CA PRO A 147 9.16 14.16 7.10
C PRO A 147 9.53 14.18 5.62
N LYS A 148 10.81 14.21 5.26
CA LYS A 148 11.33 14.14 3.88
C LYS A 148 11.48 12.72 3.35
N ALA A 149 11.40 11.69 4.20
CA ALA A 149 11.40 10.30 3.76
C ALA A 149 10.14 10.04 2.91
N ARG A 150 10.33 9.59 1.65
CA ARG A 150 9.23 9.41 0.70
C ARG A 150 8.53 8.06 0.81
N PHE A 151 9.24 7.05 1.29
CA PHE A 151 8.77 5.67 1.32
C PHE A 151 9.19 4.97 2.61
N ILE A 152 8.37 4.03 3.04
CA ILE A 152 8.66 3.07 4.08
C ILE A 152 8.88 1.74 3.38
N ARG A 153 10.00 1.06 3.68
CA ARG A 153 10.26 -0.31 3.26
C ARG A 153 9.92 -1.24 4.42
N VAL A 154 9.25 -2.34 4.11
CA VAL A 154 8.94 -3.41 5.05
C VAL A 154 9.62 -4.67 4.53
N ASP A 155 10.51 -5.24 5.34
CA ASP A 155 11.19 -6.51 5.08
C ASP A 155 10.57 -7.60 5.96
N CYS A 156 10.21 -8.72 5.36
CA CYS A 156 9.51 -9.83 6.00
C CYS A 156 10.47 -10.98 6.32
N ALA A 157 10.08 -11.81 7.29
CA ALA A 157 10.90 -12.95 7.75
C ALA A 157 11.06 -14.06 6.69
N ASP A 158 10.18 -14.12 5.70
CA ASP A 158 10.21 -15.05 4.57
C ASP A 158 11.03 -14.51 3.37
N GLY A 159 11.72 -13.38 3.55
CA GLY A 159 12.54 -12.75 2.50
C GLY A 159 11.76 -11.86 1.53
N TYR A 160 10.44 -11.77 1.67
CA TYR A 160 9.65 -10.79 0.92
C TYR A 160 9.92 -9.36 1.42
N PHE A 161 9.74 -8.39 0.54
CA PHE A 161 9.71 -7.00 0.94
C PHE A 161 8.69 -6.22 0.11
N THR A 162 8.20 -5.14 0.69
CA THR A 162 7.36 -4.17 -0.01
C THR A 162 7.68 -2.75 0.41
N THR A 163 7.09 -1.79 -0.29
CA THR A 163 7.19 -0.37 0.03
C THR A 163 5.82 0.27 0.02
N ILE A 164 5.61 1.20 0.94
CA ILE A 164 4.44 2.08 0.98
C ILE A 164 4.93 3.53 0.97
N ASP A 165 4.26 4.40 0.22
CA ASP A 165 4.58 5.82 0.24
C ASP A 165 4.24 6.45 1.60
N ARG A 166 4.90 7.56 1.91
CA ARG A 166 4.74 8.24 3.20
C ARG A 166 3.28 8.63 3.48
N ASP A 167 2.55 9.11 2.48
CA ASP A 167 1.22 9.66 2.71
C ASP A 167 0.20 8.54 2.96
N SER A 168 0.31 7.42 2.24
CA SER A 168 -0.43 6.19 2.55
C SER A 168 -0.05 5.61 3.91
N ALA A 169 1.24 5.63 4.29
CA ALA A 169 1.68 5.16 5.61
C ALA A 169 1.17 6.03 6.77
N MET A 170 0.97 7.32 6.51
CA MET A 170 0.42 8.28 7.47
C MET A 170 -1.12 8.32 7.48
N HIS A 171 -1.78 7.61 6.57
CA HIS A 171 -3.24 7.53 6.49
C HIS A 171 -3.83 6.92 7.78
N PRO A 172 -4.94 7.46 8.32
CA PRO A 172 -5.49 7.05 9.62
C PRO A 172 -5.87 5.56 9.73
N GLN A 173 -6.21 4.90 8.61
CA GLN A 173 -6.56 3.47 8.58
C GLN A 173 -5.38 2.52 8.25
N THR A 174 -4.16 3.05 8.15
CA THR A 174 -2.97 2.22 7.96
C THR A 174 -2.48 1.73 9.32
N LEU A 175 -2.49 0.42 9.54
CA LEU A 175 -2.12 -0.21 10.80
C LEU A 175 -0.83 -1.04 10.64
N LEU A 176 0.01 -1.03 11.67
CA LEU A 176 0.86 -2.16 11.99
C LEU A 176 -0.01 -3.17 12.75
N ALA A 177 -0.61 -4.11 12.04
CA ALA A 177 -1.51 -5.10 12.61
C ALA A 177 -0.76 -6.10 13.51
N LEU A 178 -1.28 -6.33 14.71
CA LEU A 178 -0.75 -7.25 15.72
C LEU A 178 -1.77 -8.32 16.11
N THR A 179 -3.06 -8.09 15.84
CA THR A 179 -4.15 -9.03 16.09
C THR A 179 -5.08 -9.15 14.88
N PHE A 180 -5.76 -10.28 14.77
CA PHE A 180 -6.64 -10.61 13.66
C PHE A 180 -7.82 -11.45 14.17
N LEU A 181 -9.05 -10.99 13.92
CA LEU A 181 -10.31 -11.57 14.42
C LEU A 181 -10.53 -11.47 15.94
N GLY A 182 -10.06 -10.38 16.55
CA GLY A 182 -10.05 -10.17 18.01
C GLY A 182 -8.76 -10.69 18.64
#